data_AF-A0A4R6L0V0-F1
#
_entry.id   AF-A0A4R6L0V0-F1
#
_cell.length_a   1.000
_cell.length_b   1.000
_cell.length_c   1.000
_cell.angle_alpha   90.00
_cell.angle_beta   90.00
_cell.angle_gamma   90.00
#
_symmetry.space_group_name_H-M   'P 1'
#
loop_
_entity.id
_entity.type
_entity.pdbx_description
1 polymer ?
#
loop_
_entity_poly.entity_id
_entity_poly.type
_entity_poly.pdbx_seq_one_letter_code
_entity_poly.pdbx_strand_id
1 'polypeptide(L)'
;MFVSSFSGGEVFRSGCTFRRGHGKIFYFSPGDQDYPVYHHKDVRKVIANGVAWARTDLHKRELPTLLRYETGDFFNGHGYTGPIEEPADA
;
A
#
# COMPACT_ATOMS: atom_id res chain seq x y z
N MET A 1 0.07 14.99 16.38
CA MET A 1 -0.11 14.13 17.56
C MET A 1 -1.59 14.08 17.88
N PHE A 2 -2.20 12.90 17.95
CA PHE A 2 -3.57 12.71 18.44
C PHE A 2 -3.49 12.18 19.87
N VAL A 3 -4.12 12.89 20.80
CA VAL A 3 -4.07 12.60 22.23
C VAL A 3 -5.50 12.60 22.76
N SER A 4 -5.87 11.55 23.48
CA SER A 4 -7.15 11.47 24.19
C SER A 4 -6.88 11.54 25.69
N SER A 5 -7.59 12.44 26.38
CA SER A 5 -7.54 12.62 27.83
C SER A 5 -8.85 12.11 28.45
N PHE A 6 -8.74 11.34 29.54
CA PHE A 6 -9.88 10.81 30.26
C PHE A 6 -10.10 11.56 31.59
N SER A 7 -11.31 11.46 32.15
CA SER A 7 -11.69 12.19 33.37
C SER A 7 -10.86 11.82 34.61
N GLY A 8 -10.15 10.69 34.58
CA GLY A 8 -9.21 10.26 35.63
C GLY A 8 -7.80 10.84 35.50
N GLY A 9 -7.52 11.62 34.46
CA GLY A 9 -6.19 12.17 34.18
C GLY A 9 -5.31 11.28 33.31
N GLU A 10 -5.81 10.12 32.84
CA GLU A 10 -5.07 9.29 31.90
C GLU A 10 -4.98 9.95 30.51
N VAL A 11 -3.81 9.85 29.90
CA VAL A 11 -3.52 10.40 28.57
C VAL A 11 -3.04 9.28 27.66
N PHE A 12 -3.81 8.98 26.61
CA PHE A 12 -3.48 7.94 25.65
C PHE A 12 -3.15 8.53 24.28
N ARG A 13 -2.22 7.87 23.57
CA ARG A 13 -1.96 8.16 22.15
C ARG A 13 -3.12 7.61 21.34
N SER A 14 -4.00 8.49 20.89
CA SER A 14 -5.16 8.13 20.08
C SER A 14 -4.88 8.07 18.59
N GLY A 15 -3.64 8.34 18.16
CA GLY A 15 -3.25 8.12 16.77
C GLY A 15 -1.76 7.91 16.57
N CYS A 16 -1.42 6.90 15.77
CA CYS A 16 -0.06 6.47 15.47
C CYS A 16 0.07 6.06 14.00
N THR A 17 1.27 6.21 13.46
CA THR A 17 1.62 5.70 12.12
C THR A 17 2.74 4.68 12.26
N PHE A 18 2.65 3.59 11.51
CA PHE A 18 3.66 2.54 11.48
C PHE A 18 3.97 2.16 10.03
N ARG A 19 5.11 1.52 9.83
CA ARG A 19 5.50 0.93 8.54
C ARG A 19 5.90 -0.53 8.75
N ARG A 20 5.44 -1.40 7.85
CA ARG A 20 5.84 -2.81 7.80
C ARG A 20 6.08 -3.19 6.34
N GLY A 21 7.35 -3.41 5.98
CA GLY A 21 7.76 -3.52 4.57
C GLY A 21 7.32 -2.28 3.79
N HIS A 22 6.65 -2.49 2.66
CA HIS A 22 6.05 -1.41 1.83
C HIS A 22 4.65 -0.98 2.30
N GLY A 23 4.11 -1.59 3.36
CA GLY A 23 2.82 -1.26 3.93
C GLY A 23 2.90 -0.08 4.90
N LYS A 24 1.93 0.84 4.79
CA LYS A 24 1.70 1.94 5.74
C LYS A 24 0.49 1.59 6.61
N ILE A 25 0.62 1.77 7.93
CA ILE A 25 -0.44 1.46 8.90
C ILE A 25 -0.79 2.74 9.64
N PHE A 26 -2.06 3.13 9.58
CA PHE A 26 -2.62 4.25 10.32
C PHE A 26 -3.54 3.72 11.43
N TYR A 27 -3.20 4.00 12.68
CA TYR A 27 -4.02 3.70 13.84
C TYR A 27 -4.66 5.00 14.33
N PHE A 28 -5.98 4.96 14.57
CA PHE A 28 -6.74 6.07 15.13
C PHE A 28 -7.86 5.53 16.03
N SER A 29 -7.94 6.02 17.26
CA SER A 29 -8.94 5.63 18.25
C SER A 29 -9.74 6.87 18.67
N PRO A 30 -10.85 7.19 17.97
CA PRO A 30 -11.60 8.42 18.22
C PRO A 30 -12.50 8.33 19.46
N GLY A 31 -12.95 7.13 19.85
CA GLY A 31 -13.82 6.93 21.01
C GLY A 31 -14.60 5.61 20.94
N ASP A 32 -15.49 5.41 21.91
CA ASP A 32 -16.32 4.21 22.06
C ASP A 32 -17.57 4.24 21.15
N GLN A 33 -18.09 3.07 20.79
CA GLN A 33 -19.27 2.88 19.96
C GLN A 33 -20.57 3.47 20.52
N ASP A 34 -20.69 3.62 21.84
CA ASP A 34 -21.91 4.14 22.49
C ASP A 34 -22.11 5.63 22.27
N TYR A 35 -21.08 6.33 21.78
CA TYR A 35 -21.12 7.74 21.45
C TYR A 35 -21.09 7.96 19.94
N PRO A 36 -21.78 8.98 19.40
CA PRO A 36 -21.82 9.26 17.96
C PRO A 36 -20.50 9.88 17.44
N VAL A 37 -19.35 9.40 17.89
CA VAL A 37 -18.02 9.95 17.61
C VAL A 37 -17.71 9.95 16.11
N TYR A 38 -18.15 8.91 15.39
CA TYR A 38 -17.99 8.80 13.94
C TYR A 38 -18.90 9.75 13.14
N HIS A 39 -19.85 10.44 13.77
CA HIS A 39 -20.62 11.52 13.14
C HIS A 39 -19.89 12.86 13.20
N HIS A 40 -18.87 13.00 14.03
CA HIS A 40 -18.10 14.23 14.14
C HIS A 40 -17.32 14.50 12.85
N LYS A 41 -17.50 15.71 12.29
CA LYS A 41 -16.88 16.12 11.03
C LYS A 41 -15.36 15.94 11.02
N ASP A 42 -14.71 16.27 12.14
CA ASP A 42 -13.26 16.23 12.22
C ASP A 42 -12.74 14.79 12.36
N VAL A 43 -13.50 13.89 13.00
CA VAL A 43 -13.17 12.46 13.07
C VAL A 43 -13.21 11.86 11.67
N ARG A 44 -14.26 12.15 10.90
CA ARG A 44 -14.37 11.74 9.50
C ARG A 44 -13.22 12.29 8.66
N LYS A 45 -12.84 13.55 8.87
CA LYS A 45 -11.72 14.18 8.16
C LYS A 45 -10.38 13.50 8.48
N VAL A 46 -10.13 13.15 9.74
CA VAL A 46 -8.92 12.41 10.14
C VAL A 46 -8.88 11.03 9.50
N ILE A 47 -10.01 10.31 9.47
CA ILE A 47 -10.10 9.00 8.81
C ILE A 47 -9.82 9.13 7.31
N ALA A 48 -10.43 10.11 6.62
CA ALA A 48 -10.20 10.34 5.20
C ALA A 48 -8.71 10.62 4.89
N ASN A 49 -8.08 11.48 5.70
CA ASN A 49 -6.66 11.77 5.59
C ASN A 49 -5.79 10.55 5.89
N GLY A 50 -6.18 9.74 6.88
CA GLY A 50 -5.50 8.50 7.24
C GLY A 50 -5.51 7.48 6.10
N VAL A 51 -6.65 7.32 5.41
CA VAL A 51 -6.76 6.47 4.23
C VAL A 51 -5.89 6.99 3.09
N ALA A 52 -5.95 8.29 2.80
CA ALA A 52 -5.12 8.91 1.76
C ALA A 52 -3.62 8.71 2.05
N TRP A 53 -3.20 8.86 3.32
CA TRP A 53 -1.82 8.64 3.74
C TRP A 53 -1.41 7.16 3.64
N ALA A 54 -2.30 6.22 3.98
CA ALA A 54 -2.04 4.78 3.97
C ALA A 54 -1.89 4.19 2.56
N ARG A 55 -2.15 4.98 1.51
CA ARG A 55 -1.90 4.61 0.12
C ARG A 55 -0.45 4.15 -0.07
N THR A 56 -0.27 3.00 -0.73
CA THR A 56 1.05 2.44 -1.03
C THR A 56 1.84 3.35 -1.98
N ASP A 57 3.15 3.42 -1.77
CA ASP A 57 4.09 4.12 -2.68
C ASP A 57 4.65 3.18 -3.76
N LEU A 58 4.26 1.90 -3.77
CA LEU A 58 4.69 0.95 -4.79
C LEU A 58 4.10 1.31 -6.15
N HIS A 59 4.87 1.02 -7.20
CA HIS A 59 4.38 1.07 -8.58
C HIS A 59 3.19 0.13 -8.74
N LYS A 60 2.33 0.45 -9.71
CA LYS A 60 1.21 -0.41 -10.07
C LYS A 60 1.76 -1.80 -10.38
N ARG A 61 1.15 -2.85 -9.83
CA ARG A 61 1.55 -4.22 -10.18
C ARG A 61 1.39 -4.42 -11.68
N GLU A 62 2.49 -4.67 -12.36
CA GLU A 62 2.54 -5.02 -13.77
C GLU A 62 2.87 -6.50 -13.90
N LEU A 63 2.45 -7.10 -15.02
CA LEU A 63 2.84 -8.47 -15.32
C LEU A 63 4.36 -8.52 -15.50
N PRO A 64 5.06 -9.50 -14.91
CA PRO A 64 6.48 -9.63 -15.15
C PRO A 64 6.73 -9.88 -16.63
N THR A 65 7.63 -9.11 -17.24
CA THR A 65 8.05 -9.36 -18.62
C THR A 65 9.00 -10.55 -18.64
N LEU A 66 8.57 -11.65 -19.27
CA LEU A 66 9.45 -12.76 -19.60
C LEU A 66 10.11 -12.45 -20.95
N LEU A 67 11.31 -11.88 -20.90
CA LEU A 67 12.13 -11.67 -22.09
C LEU A 67 12.77 -12.99 -22.52
N ARG A 68 12.66 -13.30 -23.81
CA ARG A 68 13.34 -14.39 -24.48
C ARG A 68 14.62 -13.88 -25.11
N TYR A 69 15.67 -14.69 -25.04
CA TYR A 69 16.98 -14.38 -25.58
C TYR A 69 17.38 -15.50 -26.54
N GLU A 70 17.94 -15.12 -27.67
CA GLU A 70 18.58 -16.08 -28.57
C GLU A 70 19.87 -16.61 -27.97
N THR A 71 20.28 -17.80 -28.41
CA THR A 71 21.52 -18.41 -27.90
C THR A 71 22.71 -17.51 -28.22
N GLY A 72 23.35 -16.96 -27.18
CA GLY A 72 24.50 -16.06 -27.30
C GLY A 72 24.18 -14.56 -27.19
N ASP A 73 22.90 -14.16 -27.16
CA ASP A 73 22.50 -12.78 -26.84
C ASP A 73 22.10 -12.67 -25.36
N PHE A 74 22.71 -11.74 -24.64
CA PHE A 74 22.47 -11.52 -23.22
C PHE A 74 21.81 -10.17 -22.92
N PHE A 75 21.64 -9.31 -23.93
CA PHE A 75 21.31 -7.90 -23.71
C PHE A 75 20.04 -7.45 -24.44
N ASN A 76 19.64 -8.11 -25.53
CA ASN A 76 18.50 -7.67 -26.36
C ASN A 76 17.35 -8.70 -26.35
N GLY A 77 16.82 -9.01 -25.17
CA GLY A 77 15.69 -9.91 -25.06
C GLY A 77 14.39 -9.31 -25.62
N HIS A 78 13.52 -10.14 -26.18
CA HIS A 78 12.21 -9.74 -26.72
C HIS A 78 11.05 -10.46 -26.02
N GLY A 79 9.85 -9.89 -26.06
CA GLY A 79 8.65 -10.51 -25.47
C GLY A 79 8.20 -11.77 -26.20
N TYR A 80 7.20 -12.47 -25.68
CA TYR A 80 6.60 -13.63 -26.36
C TYR A 80 5.95 -13.20 -27.69
N THR A 81 6.47 -13.72 -28.82
CA THR A 81 5.95 -13.47 -30.18
C THR A 81 5.30 -14.70 -30.82
N GLY A 82 5.38 -15.86 -30.17
CA GLY A 82 4.88 -17.14 -30.70
C GLY A 82 5.71 -18.33 -30.20
N PRO A 83 5.45 -19.57 -30.66
CA PRO A 83 6.36 -20.70 -30.49
C PRO A 83 7.74 -20.40 -31.08
N ILE A 84 8.81 -20.99 -30.54
CA ILE A 84 10.12 -20.95 -31.22
C ILE A 84 9.99 -21.86 -32.44
N GLU A 85 10.09 -21.29 -33.62
CA GLU A 85 10.16 -22.05 -34.86
C GLU A 85 11.57 -22.64 -34.98
N GLU A 86 11.68 -23.92 -35.34
CA GLU A 86 12.99 -24.50 -35.65
C GLU A 86 13.57 -23.77 -36.86
N PRO A 87 14.86 -23.39 -36.84
CA PRO A 87 15.49 -22.80 -38.01
C PRO A 87 15.32 -23.74 -39.20
N ALA A 88 14.89 -23.20 -40.34
CA ALA A 88 14.52 -23.98 -41.53
C ALA A 88 15.66 -24.81 -42.15
N ASP A 89 16.86 -24.75 -41.59
CA ASP A 89 18.09 -25.39 -42.08
C ASP A 89 18.86 -26.10 -40.93
N ALA A 90 18.23 -27.08 -40.28
CA ALA A 90 18.89 -28.01 -39.35
C ALA A 90 19.24 -29.35 -40.04
#